data_AF-A0AA35Q3Y5-F1
#
_entry.id   AF-A0AA35Q3Y5-F1
#
_cell.length_a   1.000
_cell.length_b   1.000
_cell.length_c   1.000
_cell.angle_alpha   90.00
_cell.angle_beta   90.00
_cell.angle_gamma   90.00
#
_symmetry.space_group_name_H-M   'P 1'
#
loop_
_entity.id
_entity.type
_entity.pdbx_description
1 polymer ?
#
loop_
_entity_poly.entity_id
_entity_poly.type
_entity_poly.pdbx_seq_one_letter_code
_entity_poly.pdbx_strand_id
1 'polypeptide(L)'
;MTEQHVLIVVRAAMAQQTPSKFIIGISRQSHFKRADIPEPCWLAEARFLPLKADSEHGQDSQGNGDQNFEAELSTVSSLASAVEIVLTRIMQRLAKLTNRALEDLDSSQPPSVYGVDSLVAVELRNWISTQLKSNVSIFEIVGKCSIAESAANIASQSSYLPQGVYTSAVRTQLIIGCGF
;
A
#
# COMPACT_ATOMS: atom_id res chain seq x y z
N MET A 1 -39.70 0.55 17.14
CA MET A 1 -39.18 1.83 17.66
C MET A 1 -40.27 2.44 18.53
N THR A 2 -40.10 2.47 19.84
CA THR A 2 -41.15 2.89 20.79
C THR A 2 -41.19 4.41 20.91
N GLU A 3 -42.36 4.98 21.23
CA GLU A 3 -42.58 6.43 21.39
C GLU A 3 -41.59 7.08 22.38
N GLN A 4 -41.17 6.33 23.40
CA GLN A 4 -40.18 6.77 24.37
C GLN A 4 -38.79 6.99 23.76
N HIS A 5 -38.36 6.18 22.79
CA HIS A 5 -37.08 6.41 22.10
C HIS A 5 -37.10 7.69 21.27
N VAL A 6 -38.23 8.05 20.67
CA VAL A 6 -38.39 9.30 19.91
C VAL A 6 -38.28 10.49 20.86
N LEU A 7 -38.98 10.45 21.99
CA LEU A 7 -38.95 11.52 23.00
C LEU A 7 -37.55 11.74 23.59
N ILE A 8 -36.78 10.67 23.80
CA ILE A 8 -35.39 10.76 24.26
C ILE A 8 -34.52 11.46 23.22
N VAL A 9 -34.63 11.08 21.95
CA VAL A 9 -33.83 11.66 20.85
C VAL A 9 -34.19 13.14 20.64
N VAL A 10 -35.48 13.49 20.66
CA VAL A 10 -35.93 14.88 20.52
C VAL A 10 -35.46 15.74 21.70
N ARG A 11 -35.58 15.26 22.95
CA ARG A 11 -35.06 15.99 24.12
C ARG A 11 -33.54 16.18 24.05
N ALA A 12 -32.79 15.15 23.66
CA ALA A 12 -31.33 15.23 23.52
C ALA A 12 -30.91 16.21 22.41
N ALA A 13 -31.64 16.22 21.29
CA ALA A 13 -31.40 17.15 20.19
C ALA A 13 -31.70 18.61 20.61
N MET A 14 -32.80 18.85 21.33
CA MET A 14 -33.15 20.17 21.84
C MET A 14 -32.18 20.67 22.93
N ALA A 15 -31.64 19.76 23.75
CA ALA A 15 -30.63 20.08 24.75
C ALA A 15 -29.22 20.29 24.17
N GLN A 16 -29.02 20.14 22.85
CA GLN A 16 -27.70 20.09 22.18
C GLN A 16 -26.73 19.07 22.82
N GLN A 17 -27.25 18.11 23.58
CA GLN A 17 -26.50 17.05 24.23
C GLN A 17 -26.68 15.76 23.44
N THR A 18 -26.29 15.78 22.17
CA THR A 18 -26.19 14.54 21.40
C THR A 18 -24.88 13.86 21.81
N PRO A 19 -24.92 12.64 22.40
CA PRO A 19 -23.69 11.89 22.61
C PRO A 19 -23.06 11.65 21.23
N SER A 20 -21.77 11.94 21.08
CA SER A 20 -21.05 11.69 19.83
C SER A 20 -21.16 10.20 19.49
N LYS A 21 -21.86 9.90 18.39
CA LYS A 21 -21.98 8.53 17.86
C LYS A 21 -21.00 8.37 16.71
N PHE A 22 -20.21 7.32 16.77
CA PHE A 22 -19.34 6.92 15.67
C PHE A 22 -20.01 5.78 14.91
N ILE A 23 -20.03 5.87 13.58
CA ILE A 23 -20.56 4.82 12.70
C ILE A 23 -19.36 4.17 12.02
N ILE A 24 -19.20 2.86 12.24
CA ILE A 24 -18.18 2.02 11.61
C ILE A 24 -18.87 1.07 10.63
N GLY A 25 -18.15 0.64 9.60
CA GLY A 25 -18.62 -0.43 8.72
C GLY A 25 -19.47 0.06 7.54
N ILE A 26 -19.35 1.33 7.16
CA ILE A 26 -19.89 1.81 5.89
C ILE A 26 -18.94 1.37 4.78
N SER A 27 -19.40 0.44 3.95
CA SER A 27 -18.66 -0.08 2.80
C SER A 27 -19.24 0.45 1.49
N ARG A 28 -18.38 0.54 0.46
CA ARG A 28 -18.80 0.87 -0.91
C ARG A 28 -19.52 -0.30 -1.57
N GLN A 29 -20.29 0.00 -2.62
CA GLN A 29 -21.02 -1.01 -3.40
C GLN A 29 -20.10 -2.12 -3.92
N SER A 30 -18.90 -1.78 -4.38
CA SER A 30 -17.89 -2.72 -4.88
C SER A 30 -17.49 -3.81 -3.89
N HIS A 31 -17.45 -3.50 -2.59
CA HIS A 31 -17.12 -4.48 -1.55
C HIS A 31 -18.19 -5.57 -1.45
N PHE A 32 -19.47 -5.21 -1.49
CA PHE A 32 -20.59 -6.16 -1.42
C PHE A 32 -20.59 -7.09 -2.65
N LYS A 33 -20.34 -6.54 -3.85
CA LYS A 33 -20.24 -7.33 -5.09
C LYS A 33 -19.06 -8.32 -5.06
N ARG A 34 -17.89 -7.92 -4.54
CA ARG A 34 -16.69 -8.79 -4.50
C ARG A 34 -16.78 -9.88 -3.43
N ALA A 35 -17.44 -9.58 -2.33
CA ALA A 35 -17.63 -10.53 -1.22
C ALA A 35 -18.83 -11.48 -1.43
N ASP A 36 -19.58 -11.33 -2.54
CA ASP A 36 -20.82 -12.06 -2.81
C ASP A 36 -21.86 -11.91 -1.68
N ILE A 37 -21.94 -10.71 -1.11
CA ILE A 37 -22.87 -10.36 -0.03
C ILE A 37 -23.98 -9.50 -0.63
N PRO A 38 -25.27 -9.78 -0.33
CA PRO A 38 -26.37 -8.95 -0.81
C PRO A 38 -26.22 -7.50 -0.35
N GLU A 39 -26.43 -6.57 -1.26
CA GLU A 39 -26.35 -5.14 -0.97
C GLU A 39 -27.42 -4.71 0.04
N PRO A 40 -27.06 -3.93 1.08
CA PRO A 40 -28.03 -3.44 2.04
C PRO A 40 -29.02 -2.46 1.40
N CYS A 41 -30.27 -2.45 1.86
CA CYS A 41 -31.33 -1.58 1.31
C CYS A 41 -31.02 -0.07 1.44
N TRP A 42 -30.32 0.35 2.49
CA TRP A 42 -29.94 1.75 2.69
C TRP A 42 -28.99 2.25 1.60
N LEU A 43 -28.22 1.37 0.95
CA LEU A 43 -27.31 1.75 -0.12
C LEU A 43 -28.09 2.36 -1.29
N ALA A 44 -29.37 2.01 -1.47
CA ALA A 44 -30.21 2.54 -2.52
C ALA A 44 -30.49 4.05 -2.40
N GLU A 45 -30.42 4.64 -1.21
CA GLU A 45 -30.88 6.00 -0.94
C GLU A 45 -30.01 7.10 -1.57
N ALA A 46 -30.64 8.26 -1.84
CA ALA A 46 -30.00 9.42 -2.47
C ALA A 46 -28.71 9.89 -1.77
N ARG A 47 -28.71 9.82 -0.43
CA ARG A 47 -27.61 10.30 0.42
C ARG A 47 -26.37 9.41 0.36
N PHE A 48 -26.52 8.17 -0.13
CA PHE A 48 -25.45 7.19 -0.26
C PHE A 48 -25.01 6.97 -1.71
N LEU A 49 -25.48 7.78 -2.67
CA LEU A 49 -24.99 7.73 -4.06
C LEU A 49 -23.45 7.79 -4.17
N PRO A 50 -22.73 8.61 -3.39
CA PRO A 50 -21.27 8.64 -3.45
C PRO A 50 -20.60 7.29 -3.11
N LEU A 51 -21.27 6.41 -2.35
CA LEU A 51 -20.77 5.06 -2.04
C LEU A 51 -21.05 4.04 -3.16
N LYS A 52 -21.96 4.37 -4.08
CA LYS A 52 -22.23 3.62 -5.32
C LYS A 52 -21.30 4.04 -6.45
N ALA A 53 -20.79 5.27 -6.39
CA ALA A 53 -19.79 5.72 -7.34
C ALA A 53 -18.58 4.79 -7.21
N ASP A 54 -18.47 3.89 -8.18
CA ASP A 54 -17.22 3.22 -8.52
C ASP A 54 -16.32 4.28 -9.15
N SER A 55 -16.01 5.35 -8.41
CA SER A 55 -14.82 6.12 -8.69
C SER A 55 -13.68 5.13 -8.50
N GLU A 56 -13.13 4.71 -9.62
CA GLU A 56 -11.89 3.95 -9.78
C GLU A 56 -10.66 4.72 -9.22
N HIS A 57 -10.86 5.62 -8.27
CA HIS A 57 -9.80 6.31 -7.54
C HIS A 57 -9.21 5.46 -6.39
N GLY A 58 -9.45 4.16 -6.48
CA GLY A 58 -8.79 3.11 -5.73
C GLY A 58 -8.72 1.85 -6.60
N GLN A 59 -8.55 2.01 -7.91
CA GLN A 59 -7.89 0.95 -8.67
C GLN A 59 -6.46 0.86 -8.14
N ASP A 60 -6.25 -0.07 -7.21
CA ASP A 60 -5.17 -1.02 -7.43
C ASP A 60 -5.46 -1.66 -8.78
N SER A 61 -4.99 -1.03 -9.86
CA SER A 61 -4.85 -1.64 -11.17
C SER A 61 -3.79 -2.72 -11.02
N GLN A 62 -4.16 -3.83 -10.39
CA GLN A 62 -3.50 -5.11 -10.56
C GLN A 62 -3.93 -5.64 -11.93
N GLY A 63 -3.55 -4.90 -12.96
CA GLY A 63 -4.01 -5.07 -14.33
C GLY A 63 -2.86 -4.74 -15.27
N ASN A 64 -2.14 -5.80 -15.64
CA ASN A 64 -1.10 -5.88 -16.67
C ASN A 64 0.31 -5.37 -16.33
N GLY A 65 0.47 -4.24 -15.63
CA GLY A 65 1.83 -3.74 -15.30
C GLY A 65 2.58 -4.59 -14.27
N ASP A 66 1.86 -5.02 -13.23
CA ASP A 66 2.40 -5.79 -12.11
C ASP A 66 2.46 -7.30 -12.39
N GLN A 67 1.54 -7.86 -13.19
CA GLN A 67 1.59 -9.29 -13.55
C GLN A 67 2.78 -9.62 -14.46
N ASN A 68 3.29 -8.63 -15.20
CA ASN A 68 4.49 -8.80 -16.01
C ASN A 68 5.78 -8.76 -15.19
N PHE A 69 5.73 -8.36 -13.92
CA PHE A 69 6.91 -8.25 -13.08
C PHE A 69 7.51 -9.62 -12.72
N GLU A 70 6.67 -10.64 -12.51
CA GLU A 70 7.11 -12.03 -12.31
C GLU A 70 7.77 -12.61 -13.59
N ALA A 71 7.22 -12.29 -14.76
CA ALA A 71 7.79 -12.68 -16.05
C ALA A 71 9.11 -11.93 -16.37
N GLU A 72 9.18 -10.64 -16.01
CA GLU A 72 10.36 -9.80 -16.21
C GLU A 72 11.49 -10.23 -15.26
N LEU A 73 11.19 -10.55 -13.99
CA LEU A 73 12.20 -11.06 -13.04
C LEU A 73 12.67 -12.49 -13.35
N SER A 74 11.81 -13.36 -13.89
CA SER A 74 12.18 -14.74 -14.23
C SER A 74 13.04 -14.86 -15.50
N THR A 75 13.06 -13.82 -16.35
CA THR A 75 13.88 -13.79 -17.58
C THR A 75 15.27 -13.18 -17.35
N VAL A 76 15.49 -12.53 -16.20
CA VAL A 76 16.74 -11.84 -15.88
C VAL A 76 17.75 -12.81 -15.29
N SER A 77 18.94 -12.86 -15.90
CA SER A 77 20.05 -13.73 -15.49
C SER A 77 21.07 -13.07 -14.54
N SER A 78 20.91 -11.78 -14.24
CA SER A 78 21.88 -10.97 -13.48
C SER A 78 21.24 -10.18 -12.34
N LEU A 79 21.90 -10.16 -11.17
CA LEU A 79 21.44 -9.42 -9.99
C LEU A 79 21.23 -7.94 -10.29
N ALA A 80 22.18 -7.32 -11.00
CA ALA A 80 22.18 -5.87 -11.22
C ALA A 80 20.94 -5.44 -12.01
N SER A 81 20.58 -6.20 -13.04
CA SER A 81 19.39 -5.93 -13.85
C SER A 81 18.11 -6.19 -13.05
N ALA A 82 18.08 -7.21 -12.19
CA ALA A 82 16.94 -7.45 -11.32
C ALA A 82 16.75 -6.31 -10.31
N VAL A 83 17.84 -5.80 -9.72
CA VAL A 83 17.80 -4.66 -8.80
C VAL A 83 17.28 -3.41 -9.49
N GLU A 84 17.71 -3.11 -10.72
CA GLU A 84 17.21 -1.95 -11.49
C GLU A 84 15.72 -2.04 -11.79
N ILE A 85 15.23 -3.23 -12.16
CA ILE A 85 13.80 -3.46 -12.41
C ILE A 85 13.01 -3.27 -11.11
N VAL A 86 13.45 -3.87 -10.01
CA VAL A 86 12.80 -3.73 -8.69
C VAL A 86 12.78 -2.27 -8.25
N LEU A 87 13.90 -1.55 -8.39
CA LEU A 87 14.03 -0.13 -8.05
C LEU A 87 13.04 0.72 -8.85
N THR A 88 13.01 0.54 -10.17
CA THR A 88 12.12 1.31 -11.06
C THR A 88 10.65 1.10 -10.67
N ARG A 89 10.26 -0.14 -10.34
CA ARG A 89 8.90 -0.48 -9.94
C ARG A 89 8.53 0.08 -8.57
N ILE A 90 9.46 0.03 -7.61
CA ILE A 90 9.27 0.65 -6.30
C ILE A 90 9.08 2.16 -6.45
N MET A 91 9.87 2.84 -7.29
CA MET A 91 9.71 4.28 -7.55
C MET A 91 8.38 4.61 -8.23
N GLN A 92 7.95 3.81 -9.21
CA GLN A 92 6.64 3.97 -9.84
C GLN A 92 5.50 3.78 -8.85
N ARG A 93 5.60 2.78 -7.96
CA ARG A 93 4.58 2.57 -6.92
C ARG A 93 4.59 3.71 -5.92
N LEU A 94 5.75 4.14 -5.44
CA LEU A 94 5.89 5.29 -4.55
C LEU A 94 5.28 6.56 -5.15
N ALA A 95 5.59 6.88 -6.41
CA ALA A 95 5.02 8.03 -7.13
C ALA A 95 3.48 8.02 -7.12
N LYS A 96 2.87 6.85 -7.39
CA LYS A 96 1.42 6.65 -7.31
C LYS A 96 0.87 6.87 -5.90
N LEU A 97 1.54 6.32 -4.88
CA LEU A 97 1.10 6.44 -3.49
C LEU A 97 1.23 7.86 -2.94
N THR A 98 2.29 8.58 -3.34
CA THR A 98 2.55 9.95 -2.90
C THR A 98 1.90 11.01 -3.81
N ASN A 99 1.22 10.59 -4.87
CA ASN A 99 0.65 11.46 -5.92
C ASN A 99 1.66 12.50 -6.44
N ARG A 100 2.90 12.05 -6.70
CA ARG A 100 4.01 12.87 -7.22
C ARG A 100 4.47 12.34 -8.57
N ALA A 101 5.13 13.19 -9.36
CA ALA A 101 5.75 12.76 -10.60
C ALA A 101 6.98 11.88 -10.30
N LEU A 102 7.27 10.92 -11.17
CA LEU A 102 8.42 10.02 -11.02
C LEU A 102 9.76 10.78 -11.06
N GLU A 103 9.80 11.92 -11.76
CA GLU A 103 10.95 12.81 -11.90
C GLU A 103 11.30 13.57 -10.60
N ASP A 104 10.34 13.72 -9.68
CA ASP A 104 10.58 14.37 -8.38
C ASP A 104 11.14 13.40 -7.32
N LEU A 105 11.23 12.11 -7.65
CA LEU A 105 11.75 11.08 -6.75
C LEU A 105 13.20 10.78 -7.11
N ASP A 106 14.13 11.09 -6.20
CA ASP A 106 15.53 10.65 -6.26
C ASP A 106 15.70 9.35 -5.45
N SER A 107 16.25 8.32 -6.11
CA SER A 107 16.52 7.01 -5.54
C SER A 107 17.67 7.00 -4.53
N SER A 108 18.51 8.06 -4.52
CA SER A 108 19.60 8.23 -3.57
C SER A 108 19.14 8.80 -2.22
N GLN A 109 17.91 9.31 -2.12
CA GLN A 109 17.38 9.89 -0.88
C GLN A 109 16.55 8.88 -0.09
N PRO A 110 16.54 8.99 1.26
CA PRO A 110 15.70 8.14 2.07
C PRO A 110 14.21 8.50 1.89
N PRO A 111 13.31 7.51 1.93
CA PRO A 111 11.87 7.70 1.71
C PRO A 111 11.23 8.66 2.73
N SER A 112 11.81 8.82 3.92
CA SER A 112 11.33 9.74 4.95
C SER A 112 11.32 11.21 4.48
N VAL A 113 12.22 11.61 3.58
CA VAL A 113 12.29 12.99 3.04
C VAL A 113 11.08 13.31 2.17
N TYR A 114 10.49 12.30 1.53
CA TYR A 114 9.33 12.45 0.65
C TYR A 114 7.98 12.41 1.38
N GLY A 115 8.00 12.39 2.73
CA GLY A 115 6.78 12.31 3.52
C GLY A 115 6.11 10.93 3.45
N VAL A 116 6.90 9.87 3.23
CA VAL A 116 6.42 8.49 3.38
C VAL A 116 6.06 8.27 4.85
N ASP A 117 4.76 8.37 5.13
CA ASP A 117 4.17 8.12 6.44
C ASP A 117 3.88 6.62 6.64
N SER A 118 3.52 6.26 7.87
CA SER A 118 3.20 4.91 8.31
C SER A 118 2.16 4.21 7.43
N LEU A 119 1.18 4.94 6.88
CA LEU A 119 0.16 4.37 5.98
C LEU A 119 0.76 3.98 4.62
N VAL A 120 1.53 4.87 4.01
CA VAL A 120 2.20 4.65 2.72
C VAL A 120 3.20 3.50 2.85
N ALA A 121 3.90 3.42 3.98
CA ALA A 121 4.83 2.35 4.29
C ALA A 121 4.16 0.96 4.36
N VAL A 122 3.00 0.87 5.02
CA VAL A 122 2.22 -0.37 5.11
C VAL A 122 1.71 -0.79 3.74
N GLU A 123 1.24 0.16 2.94
CA GLU A 123 0.76 -0.13 1.59
C GLU A 123 1.89 -0.61 0.68
N LEU A 124 3.05 0.05 0.71
CA LEU A 124 4.23 -0.36 -0.06
C LEU A 124 4.71 -1.77 0.35
N ARG A 125 4.74 -2.07 1.66
CA ARG A 125 5.07 -3.41 2.15
C ARG A 125 4.11 -4.47 1.62
N ASN A 126 2.80 -4.22 1.70
CA ASN A 126 1.79 -5.16 1.22
C ASN A 126 1.94 -5.40 -0.28
N TRP A 127 2.24 -4.36 -1.05
CA TRP A 127 2.51 -4.47 -2.48
C TRP A 127 3.76 -5.32 -2.75
N ILE A 128 4.89 -5.05 -2.06
CA ILE A 128 6.12 -5.83 -2.20
C ILE A 128 5.89 -7.30 -1.86
N SER A 129 5.21 -7.60 -0.75
CA SER A 129 4.91 -9.00 -0.37
C SER A 129 4.00 -9.69 -1.38
N THR A 130 3.12 -8.96 -2.06
CA THR A 130 2.26 -9.52 -3.12
C THR A 130 3.06 -9.82 -4.40
N GLN A 131 4.00 -8.95 -4.76
CA GLN A 131 4.74 -9.04 -6.04
C GLN A 131 6.00 -9.92 -5.96
N LEU A 132 6.80 -9.80 -4.89
CA LEU A 132 8.08 -10.52 -4.76
C LEU A 132 8.01 -11.75 -3.86
N LYS A 133 6.86 -11.99 -3.21
CA LYS A 133 6.69 -13.00 -2.15
C LYS A 133 7.80 -12.92 -1.07
N SER A 134 8.35 -11.73 -0.84
CA SER A 134 9.36 -11.47 0.18
C SER A 134 8.74 -10.84 1.41
N ASN A 135 9.27 -11.20 2.58
CA ASN A 135 8.84 -10.64 3.86
C ASN A 135 9.83 -9.54 4.28
N VAL A 136 9.53 -8.32 3.84
CA VAL A 136 10.35 -7.13 4.10
C VAL A 136 9.87 -6.46 5.37
N SER A 137 10.81 -6.00 6.19
CA SER A 137 10.48 -5.26 7.41
C SER A 137 10.03 -3.83 7.06
N ILE A 138 9.00 -3.32 7.73
CA ILE A 138 8.54 -1.93 7.56
C ILE A 138 9.69 -0.94 7.87
N PHE A 139 10.57 -1.30 8.80
CA PHE A 139 11.74 -0.48 9.15
C PHE A 139 12.78 -0.40 8.03
N GLU A 140 12.90 -1.41 7.18
CA GLU A 140 13.78 -1.38 6.00
C GLU A 140 13.20 -0.50 4.88
N ILE A 141 11.88 -0.29 4.90
CA ILE A 141 11.16 0.54 3.93
C ILE A 141 11.13 2.00 4.38
N VAL A 142 10.95 2.28 5.67
CA VAL A 142 10.80 3.64 6.22
C VAL A 142 12.11 4.19 6.81
N GLY A 143 13.10 3.33 7.00
CA GLY A 143 14.37 3.67 7.63
C GLY A 143 15.23 4.67 6.86
N LYS A 144 16.42 4.91 7.39
CA LYS A 144 17.42 5.85 6.82
C LYS A 144 18.12 5.30 5.56
N CYS A 145 17.82 4.09 5.13
CA CYS A 145 18.41 3.49 3.93
C CYS A 145 17.87 4.19 2.68
N SER A 146 18.71 4.32 1.66
CA SER A 146 18.28 4.85 0.37
C SER A 146 17.28 3.90 -0.31
N ILE A 147 16.42 4.44 -1.18
CA ILE A 147 15.47 3.63 -1.95
C ILE A 147 16.22 2.56 -2.79
N ALA A 148 17.41 2.90 -3.28
CA ALA A 148 18.28 1.97 -3.99
C ALA A 148 18.78 0.81 -3.12
N GLU A 149 19.23 1.07 -1.89
CA GLU A 149 19.67 0.02 -0.95
C GLU A 149 18.50 -0.87 -0.52
N SER A 150 17.33 -0.28 -0.26
CA SER A 150 16.12 -1.05 0.05
C SER A 150 15.72 -1.92 -1.13
N ALA A 151 15.77 -1.41 -2.37
CA ALA A 151 15.51 -2.21 -3.57
C ALA A 151 16.50 -3.39 -3.73
N ALA A 152 17.79 -3.17 -3.45
CA ALA A 152 18.80 -4.22 -3.48
C ALA A 152 18.55 -5.32 -2.43
N ASN A 153 18.19 -4.92 -1.20
CA ASN A 153 17.83 -5.86 -0.13
C ASN A 153 16.57 -6.66 -0.49
N ILE A 154 15.54 -5.99 -1.01
CA ILE A 154 14.27 -6.61 -1.44
C ILE A 154 14.51 -7.61 -2.57
N ALA A 155 15.35 -7.26 -3.56
CA ALA A 155 15.72 -8.16 -4.64
C ALA A 155 16.44 -9.41 -4.11
N SER A 156 17.39 -9.24 -3.17
CA SER A 156 18.15 -10.35 -2.57
C SER A 156 17.29 -11.35 -1.78
N GLN A 157 16.18 -10.88 -1.21
CA GLN A 157 15.24 -11.70 -0.44
C GLN A 157 14.08 -12.27 -1.29
N SER A 158 14.02 -11.92 -2.58
CA SER A 158 12.92 -12.35 -3.44
C SER A 158 13.05 -13.82 -3.85
N SER A 159 11.95 -14.56 -3.79
CA SER A 159 11.89 -16.00 -4.12
C SER A 159 12.00 -16.29 -5.63
N TYR A 160 12.04 -15.23 -6.45
CA TYR A 160 11.99 -15.28 -7.90
C TYR A 160 13.36 -15.28 -8.59
N LEU A 161 14.44 -15.00 -7.85
CA LEU A 161 15.78 -15.04 -8.41
C LEU A 161 16.32 -16.49 -8.43
N PRO A 162 16.92 -16.93 -9.55
CA PRO A 162 17.58 -18.23 -9.61
C PRO A 162 18.72 -18.29 -8.58
N GLN A 163 18.85 -19.45 -7.91
CA GLN A 163 19.80 -19.75 -6.83
C GLN A 163 21.29 -19.76 -7.26
N GLY A 164 21.69 -18.96 -8.25
CA GLY A 164 23.08 -18.81 -8.70
C GLY A 164 23.66 -17.41 -8.51
N VAL A 165 22.87 -16.46 -8.01
CA VAL A 165 23.16 -15.02 -8.08
C VAL A 165 23.56 -14.40 -6.73
N TYR A 166 23.45 -15.14 -5.62
CA TYR A 166 23.67 -14.64 -4.25
C TYR A 166 25.14 -14.32 -3.87
N THR A 167 26.11 -14.52 -4.75
CA THR A 167 27.52 -14.71 -4.34
C THR A 167 28.42 -13.48 -4.36
N SER A 168 27.95 -12.23 -4.38
CA SER A 168 28.91 -11.10 -4.31
C SER A 168 28.57 -9.87 -3.47
N ALA A 169 27.32 -9.59 -3.12
CA ALA A 169 26.99 -8.30 -2.48
C ALA A 169 26.72 -8.38 -0.97
N VAL A 170 26.32 -9.53 -0.42
CA VAL A 170 25.78 -9.60 0.96
C VAL A 170 26.87 -9.59 2.04
N ARG A 171 28.16 -9.75 1.69
CA ARG A 171 29.21 -9.94 2.71
C ARG A 171 29.95 -8.67 3.15
N THR A 172 29.75 -7.53 2.50
CA THR A 172 30.54 -6.31 2.81
C THR A 172 29.79 -5.23 3.57
N GLN A 173 28.44 -5.24 3.60
CA GLN A 173 27.67 -4.17 4.24
C GLN A 173 27.11 -4.52 5.65
N LEU A 174 27.57 -5.58 6.30
CA LEU A 174 27.17 -5.88 7.68
C LEU A 174 28.08 -5.23 8.74
N ILE A 175 29.15 -4.51 8.37
CA ILE A 175 30.19 -4.13 9.34
C ILE A 175 30.35 -2.61 9.52
N ILE A 176 29.66 -1.74 8.78
CA ILE A 176 29.81 -0.29 8.98
C ILE A 176 28.45 0.40 9.16
N GLY A 177 28.00 0.43 10.42
CA GLY A 177 27.61 1.70 11.01
C GLY A 177 26.18 2.22 10.80
N CYS A 178 25.14 1.39 11.00
CA CYS A 178 23.88 1.91 11.53
C CYS A 178 23.94 1.89 13.06
N GLY A 179 24.75 2.78 13.62
CA GLY A 179 24.87 3.02 15.06
C GLY A 179 23.96 4.17 15.49
N PHE A 180 23.01 3.83 16.37
CA PHE A 180 22.21 4.69 17.27
C PHE A 180 21.31 5.79 16.66
#